data_AF-A0A7W5TM82-F1
#
_entry.id   AF-A0A7W5TM82-F1
#
_cell.length_a   1.000
_cell.length_b   1.000
_cell.length_c   1.000
_cell.angle_alpha   90.00
_cell.angle_beta   90.00
_cell.angle_gamma   90.00
#
_symmetry.space_group_name_H-M   'P 1'
#
loop_
_entity.id
_entity.type
_entity.pdbx_description
1 polymer ?
#
loop_
_entity_poly.entity_id
_entity_poly.type
_entity_poly.pdbx_seq_one_letter_code
_entity_poly.pdbx_strand_id
1 'polypeptide(L)'
;MVIHSPYTTWGYNNLDNNPGERESIIDYCHQTMREAVKRAEETGCTLVIENIEDKDPHIRVALAESFNSPAVAVSIDTGHAHYAHGSTGAPPVDYYVHAAGNRLGHVHLQDADGYADRHWPLGQGTINWRAVFAALAKVESNPRLIIEIKDKSKIIASAEYLASIGVAQ
;
A
#
# COMPACT_ATOMS: atom_id res chain seq x y z
N MET A 1 -7.67 -5.80 8.72
CA MET A 1 -7.42 -4.51 9.42
C MET A 1 -6.22 -3.85 8.77
N VAL A 2 -6.33 -2.59 8.38
CA VAL A 2 -5.20 -1.85 7.81
C VAL A 2 -4.31 -1.32 8.93
N ILE A 3 -3.00 -1.46 8.78
CA ILE A 3 -1.98 -0.88 9.65
C ILE A 3 -0.93 -0.18 8.80
N HIS A 4 -0.31 0.87 9.32
CA HIS A 4 0.61 1.68 8.53
C HIS A 4 2.03 1.10 8.57
N SER A 5 2.71 1.16 7.43
CA SER A 5 4.13 0.87 7.32
C SER A 5 4.95 1.79 8.22
N PRO A 6 6.01 1.28 8.88
CA PRO A 6 6.90 2.10 9.70
C PRO A 6 7.91 2.89 8.87
N TYR A 7 8.02 2.61 7.57
CA TYR A 7 9.08 3.17 6.73
C TYR A 7 8.75 4.60 6.30
N THR A 8 9.65 5.51 6.64
CA THR A 8 9.58 6.93 6.26
C THR A 8 10.58 7.25 5.15
N THR A 9 10.37 8.36 4.46
CA THR A 9 11.31 8.88 3.46
C THR A 9 12.67 9.19 4.07
N TRP A 10 12.66 9.78 5.27
CA TRP A 10 13.87 10.04 6.05
C TRP A 10 14.55 8.72 6.42
N GLY A 11 13.78 7.75 6.93
CA GLY A 11 14.26 6.42 7.29
C GLY A 11 14.96 5.75 6.13
N TYR A 12 14.34 5.71 4.94
CA TYR A 12 14.90 5.10 3.73
C TYR A 12 16.34 5.56 3.43
N ASN A 13 16.61 6.86 3.49
CA ASN A 13 17.95 7.41 3.22
C ASN A 13 18.97 7.15 4.33
N ASN A 14 18.51 6.72 5.51
CA ASN A 14 19.36 6.48 6.69
C ASN A 14 19.48 4.99 7.07
N LEU A 15 18.71 4.10 6.44
CA LEU A 15 18.75 2.64 6.72
C LEU A 15 20.16 2.05 6.60
N ASP A 16 20.94 2.51 5.62
CA ASP A 16 22.31 2.02 5.38
C ASP A 16 23.38 2.96 5.96
N ASN A 17 22.99 4.17 6.37
CA ASN A 17 23.88 5.11 7.03
C ASN A 17 24.04 4.77 8.52
N ASN A 18 23.00 4.23 9.14
CA ASN A 18 22.97 3.84 10.55
C ASN A 18 23.13 2.30 10.66
N PRO A 19 24.24 1.79 11.21
CA PRO A 19 24.45 0.35 11.33
C PRO A 19 23.33 -0.34 12.14
N GLY A 20 22.72 -1.38 11.56
CA GLY A 20 21.69 -2.19 12.22
C GLY A 20 20.26 -1.61 12.17
N GLU A 21 20.05 -0.49 11.47
CA GLU A 21 18.73 0.17 11.44
C GLU A 21 17.67 -0.69 10.72
N ARG A 22 18.06 -1.41 9.66
CA ARG A 22 17.17 -2.31 8.92
C ARG A 22 16.58 -3.39 9.84
N GLU A 23 17.45 -4.03 10.61
CA GLU A 23 17.09 -5.07 11.58
C GLU A 23 16.27 -4.49 12.73
N SER A 24 16.69 -3.33 13.26
CA SER A 24 16.03 -2.68 14.41
C SER A 24 14.57 -2.33 14.12
N ILE A 25 14.25 -1.81 12.93
CA ILE A 25 12.87 -1.50 12.54
C ILE A 25 12.00 -2.77 12.54
N ILE A 26 12.52 -3.86 11.98
CA ILE A 26 11.81 -5.15 11.94
C ILE A 26 11.58 -5.66 13.38
N ASP A 27 12.61 -5.62 14.23
CA ASP A 27 12.54 -6.06 15.62
C ASP A 27 11.52 -5.26 16.43
N TYR A 28 11.49 -3.93 16.29
CA TYR A 28 10.51 -3.08 16.96
C TYR A 28 9.09 -3.33 16.48
N CYS A 29 8.90 -3.59 15.18
CA CYS A 29 7.60 -3.97 14.64
C CYS A 29 7.14 -5.30 15.22
N HIS A 30 8.01 -6.32 15.29
CA HIS A 30 7.67 -7.60 15.92
C HIS A 30 7.32 -7.44 17.40
N GLN A 31 8.10 -6.67 18.16
CA GLN A 31 7.81 -6.42 19.58
C GLN A 31 6.46 -5.73 19.78
N THR A 32 6.17 -4.71 18.97
CA THR A 32 4.93 -3.93 19.06
C THR A 32 3.72 -4.74 18.62
N MET A 33 3.84 -5.51 17.55
CA MET A 33 2.71 -6.16 16.89
C MET A 33 2.45 -7.60 17.33
N ARG A 34 3.35 -8.22 18.11
CA ARG A 34 3.28 -9.65 18.50
C ARG A 34 1.89 -10.09 18.96
N GLU A 35 1.32 -9.39 19.95
CA GLU A 35 0.03 -9.77 20.52
C GLU A 35 -1.14 -9.49 19.56
N ALA A 36 -1.02 -8.45 18.71
CA ALA A 36 -2.01 -8.15 17.70
C ALA A 36 -2.02 -9.20 16.58
N VAL A 37 -0.85 -9.66 16.14
CA VAL A 37 -0.71 -10.74 15.14
C VAL A 37 -1.29 -12.04 15.69
N LYS A 38 -0.93 -12.42 16.92
CA LYS A 38 -1.51 -13.60 17.58
C LYS A 38 -3.03 -13.52 17.66
N ARG A 39 -3.58 -12.37 18.06
CA ARG A 39 -5.05 -12.18 18.09
C ARG A 39 -5.66 -12.26 16.69
N ALA A 40 -4.97 -11.75 15.67
CA ALA A 40 -5.44 -11.82 14.29
C ALA A 40 -5.55 -13.28 13.82
N GLU A 41 -4.55 -14.11 14.12
CA GLU A 41 -4.58 -15.56 13.88
C GLU A 41 -5.76 -16.25 14.58
N GLU A 42 -5.97 -15.97 15.86
CA GLU A 42 -7.06 -16.55 16.68
C GLU A 42 -8.47 -16.17 16.17
N THR A 43 -8.60 -15.02 15.51
CA THR A 43 -9.90 -14.49 15.05
C THR A 43 -10.14 -14.65 13.55
N GLY A 44 -9.16 -15.17 12.81
CA GLY A 44 -9.21 -15.22 11.34
C GLY A 44 -9.17 -13.84 10.67
N CYS A 45 -8.68 -12.82 11.37
CA CYS A 45 -8.46 -11.50 10.82
C CYS A 45 -7.10 -11.44 10.12
N THR A 46 -7.02 -10.74 8.99
CA THR A 46 -5.73 -10.42 8.35
C THR A 46 -5.36 -8.97 8.62
N LEU A 47 -4.16 -8.76 9.15
CA LEU A 47 -3.51 -7.45 9.24
C LEU A 47 -2.82 -7.18 7.90
N VAL A 48 -3.09 -6.03 7.29
CA VAL A 48 -2.49 -5.63 6.01
C VAL A 48 -1.66 -4.36 6.20
N ILE A 49 -0.35 -4.44 5.95
CA ILE A 49 0.59 -3.32 6.10
C ILE A 49 0.51 -2.42 4.87
N GLU A 50 0.08 -1.17 5.05
CA GLU A 50 -0.11 -0.17 4.00
C GLU A 50 1.11 0.72 3.82
N ASN A 51 1.47 1.00 2.56
CA ASN A 51 2.51 2.00 2.27
C ASN A 51 2.03 3.41 2.64
N ILE A 52 2.88 4.17 3.34
CA ILE A 52 2.61 5.58 3.66
C ILE A 52 3.65 6.46 2.96
N GLU A 53 4.92 6.30 3.31
CA GLU A 53 6.06 7.02 2.72
C GLU A 53 7.06 6.08 2.04
N ASP A 54 6.74 4.79 1.98
CA ASP A 54 7.62 3.73 1.49
C ASP A 54 8.15 4.05 0.10
N LYS A 55 9.44 4.32 -0.02
CA LYS A 55 10.10 4.57 -1.32
C LYS A 55 10.48 3.29 -2.06
N ASP A 56 10.83 2.23 -1.32
CA ASP A 56 11.07 0.90 -1.88
C ASP A 56 9.77 0.08 -1.81
N PRO A 57 9.20 -0.33 -2.95
CA PRO A 57 7.99 -1.16 -2.98
C PRO A 57 8.10 -2.50 -2.27
N HIS A 58 9.31 -3.05 -2.11
CA HIS A 58 9.54 -4.39 -1.56
C HIS A 58 9.70 -4.38 -0.03
N ILE A 59 10.04 -3.23 0.56
CA ILE A 59 10.49 -3.19 1.95
C ILE A 59 9.40 -3.61 2.94
N ARG A 60 8.15 -3.15 2.74
CA ARG A 60 7.02 -3.59 3.56
C ARG A 60 6.55 -5.01 3.26
N VAL A 61 6.86 -5.54 2.08
CA VAL A 61 6.60 -6.96 1.75
C VAL A 61 7.53 -7.85 2.57
N ALA A 62 8.83 -7.52 2.61
CA ALA A 62 9.79 -8.22 3.45
C ALA A 62 9.45 -8.13 4.94
N LEU A 63 8.95 -6.98 5.43
CA LEU A 63 8.44 -6.85 6.79
C LEU A 63 7.21 -7.74 7.05
N ALA A 64 6.25 -7.80 6.13
CA ALA A 64 5.11 -8.71 6.28
C ALA A 64 5.56 -10.19 6.30
N GLU A 65 6.57 -10.53 5.49
CA GLU A 65 7.18 -11.86 5.44
C GLU A 65 7.86 -12.26 6.74
N SER A 66 8.55 -11.33 7.40
CA SER A 66 9.29 -11.62 8.63
C SER A 66 8.40 -12.07 9.79
N PHE A 67 7.10 -11.75 9.76
CA PHE A 67 6.15 -12.26 10.76
C PHE A 67 5.89 -13.77 10.63
N ASN A 68 6.21 -14.36 9.47
CA ASN A 68 5.98 -15.78 9.18
C ASN A 68 4.58 -16.26 9.59
N SER A 69 3.57 -15.42 9.36
CA SER A 69 2.19 -15.66 9.76
C SER A 69 1.25 -15.43 8.58
N PRO A 70 0.27 -16.33 8.34
CA PRO A 70 -0.75 -16.11 7.32
C PRO A 70 -1.70 -14.96 7.69
N ALA A 71 -1.69 -14.49 8.95
CA ALA A 71 -2.49 -13.36 9.39
C ALA A 71 -1.85 -12.00 9.04
N VAL A 72 -0.67 -11.97 8.41
CA VAL A 72 0.00 -10.74 7.99
C VAL A 72 0.19 -10.73 6.47
N ALA A 73 -0.34 -9.68 5.86
CA ALA A 73 -0.30 -9.42 4.42
C ALA A 73 -0.02 -7.93 4.18
N VAL A 74 -0.17 -7.47 2.95
CA VAL A 74 0.09 -6.06 2.62
C VAL A 74 -1.10 -5.37 1.97
N SER A 75 -1.18 -4.05 2.22
CA SER A 75 -2.13 -3.12 1.60
C SER A 75 -1.36 -2.17 0.67
N ILE A 76 -2.02 -1.67 -0.36
CA ILE A 76 -1.52 -0.54 -1.14
C ILE A 76 -2.50 0.62 -1.00
N ASP A 77 -2.01 1.81 -0.63
CA ASP A 77 -2.71 3.05 -0.94
C ASP A 77 -2.07 3.67 -2.20
N THR A 78 -2.90 3.88 -3.23
CA THR A 78 -2.44 4.39 -4.53
C THR A 78 -2.00 5.84 -4.49
N GLY A 79 -2.62 6.67 -3.66
CA GLY A 79 -2.28 8.08 -3.47
C GLY A 79 -0.98 8.25 -2.71
N HIS A 80 -0.76 7.47 -1.65
CA HIS A 80 0.51 7.44 -0.93
C HIS A 80 1.67 6.99 -1.83
N ALA A 81 1.47 5.93 -2.61
CA ALA A 81 2.48 5.46 -3.57
C ALA A 81 2.79 6.53 -4.63
N HIS A 82 1.76 7.23 -5.13
CA HIS A 82 1.94 8.29 -6.11
C HIS A 82 2.61 9.53 -5.51
N TYR A 83 2.28 9.89 -4.27
CA TYR A 83 3.00 10.91 -3.49
C TYR A 83 4.49 10.57 -3.37
N ALA A 84 4.83 9.35 -2.96
CA ALA A 84 6.21 8.90 -2.88
C ALA A 84 6.90 8.94 -4.26
N HIS A 85 6.19 8.56 -5.33
CA HIS A 85 6.70 8.63 -6.69
C HIS A 85 7.13 10.06 -7.07
N GLY A 86 6.23 11.05 -6.93
CA GLY A 86 6.49 12.43 -7.35
C GLY A 86 7.39 13.21 -6.39
N SER A 87 7.24 13.02 -5.08
CA SER A 87 7.91 13.83 -4.05
C SER A 87 9.26 13.27 -3.64
N THR A 88 9.46 11.95 -3.71
CA THR A 88 10.65 11.30 -3.17
C THR A 88 11.37 10.45 -4.20
N GLY A 89 10.82 10.29 -5.41
CA GLY A 89 11.43 9.52 -6.49
C GLY A 89 11.29 8.01 -6.30
N ALA A 90 10.22 7.56 -5.65
CA ALA A 90 9.83 6.16 -5.64
C ALA A 90 9.38 5.67 -7.04
N PRO A 91 9.27 4.36 -7.30
CA PRO A 91 8.63 3.84 -8.51
C PRO A 91 7.14 4.22 -8.60
N PRO A 92 6.51 4.15 -9.80
CA PRO A 92 5.08 4.40 -9.94
C PRO A 92 4.22 3.31 -9.28
N VAL A 93 2.93 3.60 -9.09
CA VAL A 93 1.99 2.80 -8.27
C VAL A 93 1.93 1.31 -8.69
N ASP A 94 1.99 1.00 -9.98
CA ASP A 94 1.94 -0.38 -10.49
C ASP A 94 3.12 -1.24 -10.01
N TYR A 95 4.27 -0.65 -9.70
CA TYR A 95 5.42 -1.37 -9.15
C TYR A 95 5.17 -1.87 -7.72
N TYR A 96 4.34 -1.16 -6.94
CA TYR A 96 3.91 -1.62 -5.63
C TYR A 96 3.00 -2.84 -5.74
N VAL A 97 2.15 -2.88 -6.78
CA VAL A 97 1.32 -4.06 -7.07
C VAL A 97 2.21 -5.25 -7.47
N HIS A 98 3.20 -5.02 -8.33
CA HIS A 98 4.17 -6.05 -8.73
C HIS A 98 4.97 -6.60 -7.55
N ALA A 99 5.50 -5.72 -6.70
CA ALA A 99 6.27 -6.12 -5.52
C ALA A 99 5.42 -6.88 -4.49
N ALA A 100 4.16 -6.47 -4.30
CA ALA A 100 3.25 -7.14 -3.38
C ALA A 100 2.85 -8.54 -3.84
N GLY A 101 2.63 -8.74 -5.14
CA GLY A 101 2.19 -10.02 -5.71
C GLY A 101 0.98 -10.60 -4.95
N ASN A 102 0.99 -11.91 -4.71
CA ASN A 102 -0.10 -12.61 -4.00
C ASN A 102 -0.13 -12.37 -2.47
N ARG A 103 0.76 -11.53 -1.92
CA ARG A 103 0.61 -11.02 -0.54
C ARG A 103 -0.31 -9.82 -0.46
N LEU A 104 -0.71 -9.24 -1.60
CA LEU A 104 -1.64 -8.13 -1.64
C LEU A 104 -3.03 -8.61 -1.18
N GLY A 105 -3.47 -8.15 -0.01
CA GLY A 105 -4.80 -8.47 0.52
C GLY A 105 -5.80 -7.33 0.36
N HIS A 106 -5.31 -6.11 0.15
CA HIS A 106 -6.12 -4.90 0.23
C HIS A 106 -5.54 -3.75 -0.60
N VAL A 107 -6.40 -2.90 -1.15
CA VAL A 107 -6.00 -1.68 -1.86
C VAL A 107 -6.95 -0.54 -1.51
N HIS A 108 -6.41 0.56 -0.99
CA HIS A 108 -7.10 1.84 -0.97
C HIS A 108 -6.87 2.57 -2.30
N LEU A 109 -7.96 2.94 -2.95
CA LEU A 109 -8.00 3.66 -4.21
C LEU A 109 -8.31 5.13 -3.93
N GLN A 110 -7.30 5.97 -4.15
CA GLN A 110 -7.42 7.42 -4.23
C GLN A 110 -6.52 7.97 -5.33
N ASP A 111 -6.90 9.12 -5.89
CA ASP A 111 -6.06 9.82 -6.88
C ASP A 111 -5.24 10.93 -6.23
N ALA A 112 -4.13 11.27 -6.85
CA ALA A 112 -3.21 12.30 -6.36
C ALA A 112 -2.42 12.95 -7.51
N ASP A 113 -1.74 14.05 -7.20
CA ASP A 113 -0.88 14.80 -8.13
C ASP A 113 0.61 14.40 -8.06
N GLY A 114 0.95 13.51 -7.12
CA GLY A 114 2.33 13.09 -6.83
C GLY A 114 3.08 14.04 -5.90
N TYR A 115 2.46 15.15 -5.50
CA TYR A 115 3.05 16.15 -4.60
C TYR A 115 2.56 15.98 -3.16
N ALA A 116 1.29 15.62 -2.96
CA ALA A 116 0.74 15.41 -1.64
C ALA A 116 -0.26 14.25 -1.63
N ASP A 117 -0.53 13.74 -0.43
CA ASP A 117 -1.64 12.84 -0.16
C ASP A 117 -2.98 13.58 -0.27
N ARG A 118 -3.51 13.62 -1.50
CA ARG A 118 -4.67 14.45 -1.84
C ARG A 118 -5.98 13.81 -1.42
N HIS A 119 -6.12 12.49 -1.48
CA HIS A 119 -7.39 11.78 -1.38
C HIS A 119 -8.44 12.30 -2.36
N TRP A 120 -8.03 12.53 -3.62
CA TRP A 120 -8.93 13.02 -4.66
C TRP A 120 -9.82 11.92 -5.22
N PRO A 121 -11.02 12.28 -5.71
CA PRO A 121 -11.82 11.40 -6.54
C PRO A 121 -11.02 10.84 -7.72
N LEU A 122 -11.30 9.60 -8.10
CA LEU A 122 -10.57 8.91 -9.15
C LEU A 122 -10.76 9.63 -10.50
N GLY A 123 -9.67 9.85 -11.22
CA GLY A 123 -9.64 10.59 -12.48
C GLY A 123 -9.37 12.08 -12.37
N GLN A 124 -9.18 12.60 -11.15
CA GLN A 124 -8.81 14.01 -10.92
C GLN A 124 -7.31 14.21 -10.68
N GLY A 125 -6.54 13.14 -10.54
CA GLY A 125 -5.10 13.19 -10.39
C GLY A 125 -4.36 12.70 -11.64
N THR A 126 -3.15 12.20 -11.43
CA THR A 126 -2.24 11.80 -12.52
C THR A 126 -1.79 10.34 -12.40
N ILE A 127 -2.46 9.52 -11.58
CA ILE A 127 -2.18 8.09 -11.48
C ILE A 127 -2.54 7.39 -12.81
N ASN A 128 -1.64 6.53 -13.30
CA ASN A 128 -1.89 5.70 -14.47
C ASN A 128 -2.75 4.47 -14.11
N TRP A 129 -4.06 4.70 -13.99
CA TRP A 129 -5.03 3.66 -13.61
C TRP A 129 -5.02 2.42 -14.51
N ARG A 130 -4.72 2.57 -15.81
CA ARG A 130 -4.61 1.43 -16.73
C ARG A 130 -3.45 0.51 -16.35
N ALA A 131 -2.29 1.07 -15.99
CA ALA A 131 -1.14 0.29 -15.54
C ALA A 131 -1.43 -0.40 -14.19
N VAL A 132 -2.02 0.32 -13.24
CA VAL A 132 -2.39 -0.23 -11.92
C VAL A 132 -3.32 -1.44 -12.06
N PHE A 133 -4.41 -1.30 -12.81
CA PHE A 133 -5.36 -2.41 -12.99
C PHE A 133 -4.80 -3.55 -13.86
N ALA A 134 -3.92 -3.26 -14.83
CA ALA A 134 -3.22 -4.30 -15.58
C ALA A 134 -2.24 -5.10 -14.68
N ALA A 135 -1.66 -4.48 -13.65
CA ALA A 135 -0.86 -5.17 -12.65
C ALA A 135 -1.76 -5.99 -11.70
N LEU A 136 -2.87 -5.41 -11.22
CA LEU A 136 -3.82 -6.10 -10.33
C LEU A 136 -4.44 -7.34 -10.99
N ALA A 137 -4.72 -7.29 -12.30
CA ALA A 137 -5.28 -8.41 -13.04
C ALA A 137 -4.36 -9.66 -13.10
N LYS A 138 -3.08 -9.51 -12.74
CA LYS A 138 -2.10 -10.61 -12.67
C LYS A 138 -1.98 -11.22 -11.26
N VAL A 139 -2.66 -10.64 -10.27
CA VAL A 139 -2.61 -11.08 -8.87
C VAL A 139 -3.77 -12.04 -8.61
N GLU A 140 -3.48 -13.20 -8.01
CA GLU A 140 -4.45 -14.27 -7.76
C GLU A 140 -5.08 -14.20 -6.36
N SER A 141 -4.48 -13.43 -5.44
CA SER A 141 -4.97 -13.28 -4.06
C SER A 141 -6.30 -12.56 -3.94
N ASN A 142 -6.84 -12.02 -5.04
CA ASN A 142 -8.11 -11.30 -5.11
C ASN A 142 -8.24 -10.21 -4.01
N PRO A 143 -7.35 -9.20 -4.02
CA PRO A 143 -7.34 -8.18 -2.98
C PRO A 143 -8.66 -7.42 -2.94
N ARG A 144 -9.05 -6.94 -1.75
CA ARG A 144 -10.22 -6.07 -1.61
C ARG A 144 -9.85 -4.63 -1.99
N LEU A 145 -10.52 -4.09 -3.00
CA LEU A 145 -10.36 -2.70 -3.45
C LEU A 145 -11.40 -1.82 -2.74
N ILE A 146 -10.96 -0.73 -2.11
CA ILE A 146 -11.82 0.23 -1.40
C ILE A 146 -11.48 1.64 -1.87
N ILE A 147 -12.48 2.43 -2.28
CA ILE A 147 -12.29 3.84 -2.62
C ILE A 147 -12.18 4.67 -1.33
N GLU A 148 -11.04 5.32 -1.11
CA GLU A 148 -10.74 6.10 0.10
C GLU A 148 -10.47 7.57 -0.24
N ILE A 149 -11.54 8.34 -0.42
CA ILE A 149 -11.44 9.75 -0.85
C ILE A 149 -12.05 10.69 0.20
N LYS A 150 -11.60 11.95 0.23
CA LYS A 150 -12.09 12.97 1.18
C LYS A 150 -13.56 13.32 0.94
N ASP A 151 -13.93 13.57 -0.32
CA ASP A 151 -15.32 13.85 -0.69
C ASP A 151 -16.09 12.55 -0.94
N LYS A 152 -16.73 12.05 0.12
CA LYS A 152 -17.52 10.81 0.10
C LYS A 152 -18.69 10.86 -0.89
N SER A 153 -19.16 12.05 -1.28
CA SER A 153 -20.24 12.17 -2.28
C SER A 153 -19.78 11.72 -3.67
N LYS A 154 -18.47 11.63 -3.91
CA LYS A 154 -17.86 11.27 -5.20
C LYS A 154 -17.46 9.80 -5.31
N ILE A 155 -17.81 8.95 -4.35
CA ILE A 155 -17.45 7.52 -4.36
C ILE A 155 -18.04 6.83 -5.60
N ILE A 156 -19.34 7.04 -5.88
CA ILE A 156 -20.01 6.44 -7.04
C ILE A 156 -19.38 6.95 -8.35
N ALA A 157 -19.22 8.28 -8.48
CA ALA A 157 -18.59 8.88 -9.65
C ALA A 157 -17.14 8.39 -9.88
N SER A 158 -16.41 8.07 -8.82
CA SER A 158 -15.06 7.50 -8.89
C SER A 158 -15.07 6.06 -9.42
N ALA A 159 -16.02 5.24 -8.99
CA ALA A 159 -16.19 3.89 -9.53
C ALA A 159 -16.61 3.94 -11.00
N GLU A 160 -17.56 4.82 -11.34
CA GLU A 160 -17.99 5.07 -12.72
C GLU A 160 -16.85 5.54 -13.61
N TYR A 161 -15.93 6.37 -13.10
CA TYR A 161 -14.74 6.77 -13.84
C TYR A 161 -13.88 5.56 -14.22
N LEU A 162 -13.55 4.67 -13.26
CA LEU A 162 -12.77 3.46 -13.54
C LEU A 162 -13.48 2.55 -14.57
N ALA A 163 -14.80 2.44 -14.49
CA ALA A 163 -15.60 1.71 -15.48
C ALA A 163 -15.55 2.40 -16.87
N SER A 164 -15.65 3.72 -16.93
CA SER A 164 -15.64 4.50 -18.18
C SER A 164 -14.32 4.38 -18.94
N ILE A 165 -13.20 4.17 -18.24
CA ILE A 165 -11.91 3.92 -18.86
C ILE A 165 -11.67 2.42 -19.12
N GLY A 166 -12.61 1.54 -18.76
CA GLY A 166 -12.58 0.11 -19.06
C GLY A 166 -11.58 -0.69 -18.23
N VAL A 167 -11.28 -0.24 -17.00
CA VAL A 167 -10.36 -0.96 -16.10
C VAL A 167 -11.07 -1.68 -14.94
N ALA A 168 -12.33 -1.33 -14.67
CA ALA A 168 -13.18 -1.94 -13.65
C ALA A 168 -14.62 -2.11 -14.16
N GLN A 169 -15.45 -2.86 -13.43
CA GLN A 169 -16.87 -3.08 -13.70
C GLN A 169 -17.71 -2.68 -12.49
#